data_AF-X0WGL5-F1
#
_entry.id   AF-X0WGL5-F1
#
_cell.length_a   1.000
_cell.length_b   1.000
_cell.length_c   1.000
_cell.angle_alpha   90.00
_cell.angle_beta   90.00
_cell.angle_gamma   90.00
#
_symmetry.space_group_name_H-M   'P 1'
#
loop_
_entity.id
_entity.type
_entity.pdbx_description
1 polymer ?
#
loop_
_entity_poly.entity_id
_entity_poly.type
_entity_poly.pdbx_seq_one_letter_code
_entity_poly.pdbx_strand_id
1 'polypeptide(L)' 'MTGESLARFVELSLDGVDVVFSDNYFDLPAGRTVELISPLPDGWTVDQARKALRVRSLYDSFAL' A
#
# COMPACT_ATOMS: atom_id res chain seq x y z
N MET A 1 3.25 7.45 3.20
CA MET A 1 4.12 6.26 3.36
C MET A 1 5.56 6.67 3.10
N THR A 2 6.51 6.15 3.88
CA THR A 2 7.95 6.45 3.74
C THR A 2 8.73 5.15 3.83
N GLY A 3 9.72 4.95 2.95
CA GLY A 3 10.57 3.76 2.94
C GLY A 3 11.97 4.03 3.48
N GLU A 4 12.60 3.05 4.13
CA GLU A 4 13.98 3.16 4.63
C GLU A 4 15.03 2.77 3.58
N SER A 5 14.63 1.98 2.59
CA SER A 5 15.44 1.53 1.44
C SER A 5 14.64 1.69 0.14
N LEU A 6 15.27 1.41 -1.00
CA LEU A 6 14.53 1.34 -2.27
C LEU A 6 13.56 0.15 -2.22
N ALA A 7 12.26 0.45 -2.27
CA ALA A 7 11.22 -0.56 -2.44
C ALA A 7 10.71 -0.50 -3.89
N ARG A 8 10.83 -1.60 -4.63
CA ARG A 8 10.33 -1.69 -6.01
C ARG A 8 8.96 -2.34 -6.08
N PHE A 9 8.14 -1.91 -7.04
CA PHE A 9 6.78 -2.43 -7.26
C PHE A 9 5.96 -2.46 -5.97
N VAL A 10 5.90 -1.33 -5.27
CA VAL A 10 5.15 -1.19 -4.04
C VAL A 10 3.66 -1.36 -4.33
N GLU A 11 3.08 -2.45 -3.83
CA GLU A 11 1.68 -2.77 -3.91
C GLU A 11 0.98 -2.34 -2.62
N LEU A 12 -0.14 -1.64 -2.75
CA LEU A 12 -1.12 -1.41 -1.69
C LEU A 12 -2.41 -2.19 -2.01
N SER A 13 -2.98 -2.82 -0.98
CA SER A 13 -4.27 -3.50 -1.06
C SER A 13 -5.01 -3.44 0.27
N LEU A 14 -6.33 -3.69 0.23
CA LEU A 14 -7.15 -3.92 1.42
C LEU A 14 -7.58 -5.39 1.44
N ASP A 15 -7.27 -6.13 2.51
CA ASP A 15 -7.72 -7.52 2.64
C ASP A 15 -9.25 -7.61 2.56
N GLY A 16 -9.76 -8.43 1.64
CA GLY A 16 -11.18 -8.74 1.53
C GLY A 16 -12.01 -7.79 0.66
N VAL A 17 -11.41 -6.77 0.03
CA VAL A 17 -12.09 -5.87 -0.92
C VAL A 17 -11.12 -5.30 -1.95
N ASP A 18 -11.58 -5.14 -3.19
CA ASP A 18 -10.81 -4.46 -4.22
C ASP A 18 -10.97 -2.94 -4.13
N VAL A 19 -9.87 -2.21 -4.24
CA VAL A 19 -9.82 -0.75 -4.16
C VAL A 19 -8.77 -0.21 -5.12
N VAL A 20 -9.14 0.87 -5.82
CA VAL A 20 -8.22 1.65 -6.65
C VAL A 20 -7.59 2.76 -5.79
N PHE A 21 -6.28 2.67 -5.60
CA PHE A 21 -5.46 3.76 -5.06
C PHE A 21 -5.09 4.75 -6.17
N SER A 22 -4.80 6.00 -5.79
CA SER A 22 -4.34 7.05 -6.70
C SER A 22 -3.03 6.71 -7.43
N ASP A 23 -2.23 5.83 -6.84
CA ASP A 23 -1.05 5.20 -7.45
C ASP A 23 -0.82 3.84 -6.78
N ASN A 24 -0.30 2.88 -7.55
CA ASN A 24 -0.01 1.51 -7.09
C ASN A 24 1.06 0.88 -8.00
N TYR A 25 1.84 -0.08 -7.48
CA TYR A 25 2.96 -0.73 -8.18
C TYR A 25 4.11 0.23 -8.57
N PHE A 26 4.30 1.32 -7.84
CA PHE A 26 5.38 2.29 -8.07
C PHE A 26 6.69 1.90 -7.37
N ASP A 27 7.79 2.55 -7.74
CA ASP A 27 9.05 2.46 -7.01
C ASP A 27 9.15 3.58 -5.96
N LEU A 28 9.56 3.25 -4.74
CA LEU A 28 9.76 4.20 -3.65
C LEU A 28 11.25 4.27 -3.26
N PRO A 29 11.96 5.35 -3.62
CA PRO A 29 13.33 5.56 -3.15
C PRO A 29 13.40 5.76 -1.64
N ALA A 30 14.53 5.36 -1.04
CA ALA A 30 14.80 5.52 0.39
C ALA A 30 14.60 6.96 0.89
N GLY A 31 13.97 7.11 2.05
CA GLY A 31 13.72 8.39 2.72
C GLY A 31 12.66 9.28 2.04
N ARG A 32 12.08 8.85 0.91
CA ARG A 32 11.02 9.61 0.24
C ARG A 32 9.66 9.26 0.85
N THR A 33 8.80 10.26 0.93
CA THR A 33 7.42 10.12 1.37
C THR A 33 6.48 10.30 0.18
N VAL A 34 5.49 9.41 0.08
CA VAL A 34 4.39 9.52 -0.89
C VAL A 34 3.06 9.56 -0.14
N GLU A 35 2.15 10.40 -0.61
CA GLU A 35 0.76 10.45 -0.18
C GLU A 35 -0.12 9.81 -1.24
N LEU A 36 -1.04 8.95 -0.80
CA LEU A 36 -1.93 8.18 -1.66
C LEU A 36 -3.35 8.32 -1.15
N ILE A 37 -4.30 8.28 -2.08
CA ILE A 37 -5.73 8.42 -1.79
C ILE A 37 -6.45 7.21 -2.38
N SER A 38 -7.49 6.73 -1.69
CA SER A 38 -8.45 5.78 -2.22
C SER A 38 -9.84 6.10 -1.67
N PRO A 39 -10.93 5.74 -2.38
CA PRO A 39 -12.25 5.76 -1.77
C PRO A 39 -12.29 4.76 -0.61
N LEU A 40 -13.01 5.12 0.46
CA LEU A 40 -13.32 4.18 1.51
C LEU A 40 -14.36 3.18 0.98
N PRO A 41 -14.17 1.86 1.13
CA PRO A 41 -15.16 0.88 0.72
C PRO A 41 -16.52 1.11 1.38
N ASP A 42 -17.60 0.79 0.68
CA ASP A 42 -18.96 0.99 1.17
C ASP A 42 -19.21 0.25 2.49
N GLY A 43 -19.75 0.96 3.47
CA GLY A 43 -20.05 0.42 4.79
C GLY A 43 -18.84 0.19 5.70
N TRP A 44 -17.62 0.52 5.26
CA TRP A 44 -16.43 0.43 6.09
C TRP A 44 -16.21 1.69 6.91
N THR A 45 -15.60 1.53 8.08
CA THR A 45 -14.96 2.61 8.82
C THR A 45 -13.49 2.74 8.42
N VAL A 46 -12.90 3.90 8.70
CA VAL A 46 -11.46 4.13 8.48
C VAL A 46 -10.61 3.12 9.26
N ASP A 47 -11.03 2.73 10.46
CA ASP A 47 -10.29 1.76 11.27
C ASP A 47 -10.32 0.35 10.67
N GLN A 48 -11.41 -0.05 10.01
CA GLN A 48 -11.47 -1.30 9.27
C GLN A 48 -10.51 -1.26 8.08
N ALA A 49 -10.50 -0.17 7.31
CA ALA A 49 -9.57 0.02 6.21
C ALA A 49 -8.11 -0.02 6.69
N ARG A 50 -7.78 0.64 7.82
CA ARG A 50 -6.43 0.61 8.41
C ARG A 50 -6.00 -0.81 8.81
N LYS A 51 -6.89 -1.61 9.39
CA LYS A 51 -6.60 -3.00 9.80
C LYS A 51 -6.39 -3.93 8.59
N ALA A 52 -7.14 -3.68 7.52
CA ALA A 52 -7.08 -4.45 6.28
C ALA A 52 -5.93 -4.04 5.36
N LEU A 53 -5.36 -2.84 5.54
CA LEU A 53 -4.28 -2.34 4.68
C LEU A 53 -3.08 -3.28 4.70
N ARG A 54 -2.66 -3.67 3.49
CA ARG A 54 -1.42 -4.39 3.23
C ARG A 54 -0.56 -3.58 2.30
N VAL A 55 0.74 -3.64 2.57
CA VAL A 55 1.78 -3.07 1.73
C VAL A 55 2.78 -4.16 1.46
N ARG A 56 3.12 -4.36 0.19
CA ARG A 56 4.15 -5.30 -0.24
C ARG A 56 5.03 -4.61 -1.26
N SER A 57 6.19 -5.17 -1.48
CA SER A 57 7.13 -4.82 -2.53
C SER A 57 7.63 -6.09 -3.21
N LEU A 58 8.41 -5.93 -4.26
CA LEU A 58 9.06 -7.07 -4.89
C LEU A 58 9.90 -7.91 -3.92
N TYR A 59 10.49 -7.29 -2.90
CA TYR A 59 11.30 -7.98 -1.90
C TYR A 59 10.48 -9.06 -1.18
N ASP A 60 9.23 -8.76 -0.83
CA ASP A 60 8.34 -9.66 -0.11
C ASP A 60 7.99 -10.94 -0.90
N SER A 61 8.24 -10.95 -2.21
CA SER A 61 8.07 -12.17 -3.04
C SER A 61 9.19 -13.19 -2.85
N PHE A 62 10.32 -12.79 -2.26
CA PHE A 62 11.52 -13.64 -2.08
C PHE A 62 12.00 -13.70 -0.63
N ALA A 63 11.42 -12.91 0.26
CA ALA A 63 11.70 -12.96 1.69
C ALA A 63 11.16 -14.28 2.29
N LEU A 64 12.01 -14.99 3.04
CA LEU A 64 11.69 -16.25 3.74
C LEU A 64 11.03 -16.01 5.11
#